data_AF-A0A957Z0E6-F1
#
_entry.id   AF-A0A957Z0E6-F1
#
_cell.length_a   1.000
_cell.length_b   1.000
_cell.length_c   1.000
_cell.angle_alpha   90.00
_cell.angle_beta   90.00
_cell.angle_gamma   90.00
#
_symmetry.space_group_name_H-M   'P 1'
#
loop_
_entity.id
_entity.type
_entity.pdbx_description
1 polymer ?
#
loop_
_entity_poly.entity_id
_entity_poly.type
_entity_poly.pdbx_seq_one_letter_code
_entity_poly.pdbx_strand_id
1 'polypeptide(L)' 'VKVVVDTCTYITAILRNKPGVMMTNSAKWAHYAPGNVGARVVFGSMWECVRSAERGEVWRDESLWYGL' A
#
# COMPACT_ATOMS: atom_id res chain seq x y z
N VAL A 1 13.18 -5.86 5.69
CA VAL A 1 11.86 -6.24 5.11
C VAL A 1 11.25 -7.35 5.95
N LYS A 2 9.92 -7.37 6.17
CA LYS A 2 9.20 -8.49 6.82
C LYS A 2 8.17 -9.04 5.84
N VAL A 3 8.25 -10.32 5.50
CA VAL A 3 7.33 -10.98 4.58
C VAL A 3 6.19 -11.62 5.37
N VAL A 4 4.96 -11.45 4.88
CA VAL A 4 3.76 -12.11 5.38
C VAL A 4 3.23 -13.02 4.26
N VAL A 5 2.95 -14.27 4.58
CA VAL A 5 2.46 -15.29 3.63
C VAL A 5 1.02 -15.65 3.93
N ASP A 6 0.28 -16.10 2.91
CA ASP A 6 -1.10 -16.62 2.93
C ASP A 6 -2.01 -16.03 4.02
N THR A 7 -1.99 -14.70 4.18
CA THR A 7 -2.79 -14.02 5.20
C THR A 7 -3.15 -12.61 4.77
N CYS A 8 -4.42 -12.26 4.93
CA CYS A 8 -4.92 -10.93 4.69
C CYS A 8 -4.46 -9.96 5.78
N THR A 9 -3.70 -8.92 5.41
CA THR A 9 -3.09 -7.98 6.35
C THR A 9 -4.05 -6.93 6.93
N TYR A 10 -5.22 -6.73 6.33
CA TYR A 10 -6.22 -5.75 6.76
C TYR A 10 -7.48 -6.36 7.40
N ILE A 11 -7.62 -7.69 7.44
CA ILE A 11 -8.72 -8.38 8.15
C ILE A 11 -8.19 -9.04 9.42
N THR A 12 -7.07 -9.77 9.33
CA THR A 12 -6.53 -10.54 10.46
C THR A 12 -5.69 -9.70 11.43
N ALA A 13 -5.84 -8.37 11.41
CA ALA A 13 -5.27 -7.45 12.38
C ALA A 13 -3.72 -7.48 12.52
N ILE A 14 -2.98 -8.05 11.56
CA ILE A 14 -1.51 -8.04 11.56
C ILE A 14 -0.94 -6.61 11.55
N LEU A 15 -1.69 -5.66 10.99
CA LEU A 15 -1.31 -4.25 10.88
C LEU A 15 -1.87 -3.36 12.02
N ARG A 16 -2.43 -3.93 13.09
CA ARG A 16 -2.96 -3.11 14.21
C ARG A 16 -1.88 -2.17 14.76
N ASN A 17 -2.24 -0.89 14.92
CA ASN A 17 -1.42 0.21 15.45
C ASN A 17 -0.33 0.81 14.54
N LYS A 18 -0.55 0.93 13.23
CA LYS A 18 0.26 1.83 12.39
C LYS A 18 -0.60 2.80 11.57
N PRO A 19 -1.16 3.86 12.19
CA PRO A 19 -1.71 4.97 11.44
C PRO A 19 -0.60 5.55 10.55
N GLY A 20 -0.82 5.60 9.24
CA GLY A 20 0.21 5.99 8.29
C GLY A 20 -0.24 5.93 6.84
N VAL A 21 0.65 6.38 5.95
CA VAL A 21 0.50 6.19 4.51
C VAL A 21 1.03 4.81 4.16
N MET A 22 0.22 4.00 3.47
CA MET A 22 0.62 2.72 2.93
C MET A 22 0.42 2.70 1.42
N MET A 23 1.44 2.21 0.71
CA MET A 23 1.36 2.00 -0.73
C MET A 23 1.02 0.54 -1.03
N THR A 24 0.15 0.29 -2.01
CA THR A 24 -0.22 -1.06 -2.43
C THR A 24 -0.49 -1.13 -3.92
N ASN A 25 -0.24 -2.30 -4.51
CA ASN A 25 -0.65 -2.67 -5.85
C ASN A 25 -1.92 -3.55 -5.88
N SER A 26 -2.56 -3.77 -4.73
CA SER A 26 -3.82 -4.50 -4.64
C SER A 26 -5.00 -3.54 -4.55
N ALA A 27 -5.86 -3.53 -5.58
CA ALA A 27 -7.08 -2.73 -5.58
C ALA A 27 -8.02 -3.11 -4.42
N LYS A 28 -8.10 -4.42 -4.11
CA LYS A 28 -8.86 -4.94 -2.97
C LYS A 28 -8.37 -4.35 -1.65
N TRP A 29 -7.05 -4.37 -1.43
CA TRP A 29 -6.46 -3.80 -0.22
C TRP A 29 -6.71 -2.29 -0.15
N ALA A 30 -6.49 -1.59 -1.27
CA ALA A 30 -6.67 -0.14 -1.34
C ALA A 30 -8.11 0.30 -0.99
N HIS A 31 -9.10 -0.49 -1.39
CA HIS A 31 -10.50 -0.22 -1.10
C HIS A 31 -10.88 -0.49 0.37
N TYR A 32 -10.46 -1.62 0.95
CA TYR A 32 -10.93 -2.04 2.28
C TYR A 32 -10.06 -1.57 3.45
N ALA A 33 -8.76 -1.32 3.25
CA ALA A 33 -7.85 -0.96 4.33
C ALA A 33 -8.18 0.35 5.06
N PRO A 34 -8.69 1.43 4.40
CA PRO A 34 -9.12 2.62 5.11
C PRO A 34 -10.16 2.34 6.19
N GLY A 35 -11.19 1.54 5.85
CA GLY A 35 -12.28 1.19 6.77
C GLY A 35 -11.87 0.18 7.84
N ASN A 36 -11.00 -0.78 7.51
CA ASN A 36 -10.68 -1.88 8.44
C ASN A 36 -9.51 -1.57 9.38
N VAL A 37 -8.51 -0.82 8.93
CA VAL A 37 -7.27 -0.56 9.70
C VAL A 37 -6.88 0.92 9.75
N GLY A 38 -7.70 1.83 9.21
CA GLY A 38 -7.45 3.27 9.28
C GLY A 38 -6.24 3.74 8.45
N ALA A 39 -5.81 2.96 7.45
CA ALA A 39 -4.68 3.32 6.61
C ALA A 39 -5.05 4.41 5.61
N ARG A 40 -4.15 5.39 5.39
CA ARG A 40 -4.20 6.26 4.22
C ARG A 40 -3.50 5.54 3.06
N VAL A 41 -4.17 5.42 1.93
CA VAL A 41 -3.72 4.54 0.86
C VAL A 41 -3.17 5.34 -0.31
N VAL A 42 -2.03 4.89 -0.83
CA VAL A 42 -1.56 5.20 -2.19
C VAL A 42 -1.66 3.93 -3.02
N PHE A 43 -2.46 3.95 -4.07
CA PHE A 43 -2.51 2.84 -5.02
C PHE A 43 -1.47 3.05 -6.12
N GLY A 44 -0.75 2.00 -6.49
CA GLY A 44 0.11 2.04 -7.66
C GLY A 44 0.72 0.71 -8.04
N SER A 45 1.69 0.74 -8.94
CA SER A 45 2.34 -0.47 -9.44
C SER A 45 3.24 -1.12 -8.39
N MET A 46 3.60 -2.39 -8.60
CA MET A 46 4.60 -3.06 -7.76
C MET A 46 5.95 -2.33 -7.79
N TRP A 47 6.31 -1.75 -8.94
CA TRP A 47 7.55 -0.99 -9.11
C TRP A 47 7.56 0.26 -8.24
N GLU A 48 6.49 1.06 -8.28
CA GLU A 48 6.37 2.26 -7.44
C GLU A 48 6.34 1.91 -5.94
N CYS A 49 5.72 0.79 -5.54
CA CYS A 49 5.77 0.31 -4.16
C CYS A 49 7.21 0.05 -3.68
N VAL A 50 8.03 -0.64 -4.49
CA VAL A 50 9.42 -0.95 -4.15
C VAL A 50 10.28 0.32 -4.13
N ARG A 51 10.12 1.20 -5.12
CA ARG A 51 10.87 2.48 -5.18
C ARG A 51 10.51 3.42 -4.04
N SER A 52 9.24 3.49 -3.66
CA SER A 52 8.80 4.29 -2.51
C SER A 52 9.38 3.74 -1.20
N ALA A 53 9.39 2.41 -1.05
CA ALA A 53 9.99 1.76 0.12
C ALA A 53 11.50 1.99 0.22
N GLU A 54 12.22 2.01 -0.91
CA GLU A 54 13.66 2.31 -0.99
C GLU A 54 13.96 3.77 -0.58
N ARG A 55 13.14 4.73 -1.06
CA ARG A 55 13.35 6.16 -0.81
C ARG A 55 12.83 6.64 0.56
N GLY A 56 11.90 5.91 1.17
CA GLY A 56 11.23 6.33 2.39
C GLY A 56 10.15 7.39 2.19
N GLU A 57 9.79 7.68 0.93
CA GLU A 57 8.76 8.64 0.54
C GLU A 57 7.94 8.09 -0.64
N VAL A 58 6.76 8.66 -0.89
CA VAL A 58 5.94 8.25 -2.03
C VAL A 58 6.60 8.70 -3.32
N TRP A 59 7.04 7.75 -4.13
CA TRP A 59 7.55 7.97 -5.48
C TRP A 59 6.56 7.40 -6.50
N ARG A 60 6.25 8.19 -7.53
CA ARG A 60 5.35 7.79 -8.61
C ARG A 60 6.04 7.88 -9.96
N ASP A 61 5.73 6.91 -10.81
CA ASP A 61 6.11 6.96 -12.21
C ASP A 61 5.00 7.67 -12.99
N GLU A 62 5.26 8.91 -13.39
CA GLU A 62 4.26 9.73 -14.08
C GLU A 62 3.77 9.09 -15.39
N SER A 63 4.58 8.26 -16.04
CA SER A 63 4.21 7.60 -17.28
C SER A 63 3.07 6.58 -17.11
N LEU A 64 2.90 6.03 -15.90
CA LEU A 64 1.84 5.07 -15.59
C LEU A 64 0.47 5.73 -15.37
N TRP A 65 0.45 7.04 -15.13
CA TRP A 65 -0.76 7.79 -14.77
C TRP A 65 -1.11 8.88 -15.77
N TYR A 66 -0.34 9.00 -16.86
CA TYR A 66 -0.58 10.01 -17.89
C TYR A 66 -1.92 9.78 -18.60
N GLY A 67 -2.79 10.78 -18.60
CA GLY A 67 -4.09 10.74 -19.28
C GLY A 67 -5.24 10.09 -18.50
N LEU A 68 -5.04 9.81 -17.21
CA LEU A 68 -6.12 9.52 -16.24
C LEU A 68 -6.69 10.81 -15.63
#